data_AF-A0A0P9GKB5-F1
#
_entry.id   AF-A0A0P9GKB5-F1
#
_cell.length_a   1.000
_cell.length_b   1.000
_cell.length_c   1.000
_cell.angle_alpha   90.00
_cell.angle_beta   90.00
_cell.angle_gamma   90.00
#
_symmetry.space_group_name_H-M   'P 1'
#
loop_
_entity.id
_entity.type
_entity.pdbx_description
1 polymer ?
#
loop_
_entity_poly.entity_id
_entity_poly.type
_entity_poly.pdbx_seq_one_letter_code
_entity_poly.pdbx_strand_id
1 'polypeptide(L)'
;RMVDTPALQNLISWSADGKSFLVYSPEEFARTVLPQFFKHSNFASFLRQLNFYSWSKVNDVLGSNQPTLKPDGTPVQAWEFRNPNFQRGRPDLLARIKRK
;
A
#
# COMPACT_ATOMS: atom_id res chain seq x y z
N ARG A 1 1.63 -8.76 -7.29
CA ARG A 1 2.23 -8.19 -8.53
C ARG A 1 2.59 -6.71 -8.36
N MET A 2 1.65 -5.77 -8.12
CA MET A 2 1.98 -4.34 -7.94
C MET A 2 3.05 -4.09 -6.86
N VAL A 3 2.81 -4.54 -5.62
CA VAL A 3 3.72 -4.35 -4.46
C VAL A 3 5.03 -5.14 -4.60
N ASP A 4 5.05 -6.19 -5.42
CA ASP A 4 6.23 -7.04 -5.65
C ASP A 4 7.17 -6.49 -6.74
N THR A 5 6.80 -5.41 -7.43
CA THR A 5 7.55 -4.92 -8.59
C THR A 5 8.78 -4.12 -8.13
N PRO A 6 10.02 -4.56 -8.41
CA PRO A 6 11.24 -3.90 -7.91
C PRO A 6 11.36 -2.44 -8.35
N ALA A 7 10.98 -2.13 -9.59
CA ALA A 7 11.01 -0.78 -10.14
C ALA A 7 10.06 0.21 -9.43
N LEU A 8 9.09 -0.28 -8.65
CA LEU A 8 8.08 0.53 -7.98
C LEU A 8 8.35 0.70 -6.48
N GLN A 9 9.40 0.08 -5.93
CA GLN A 9 9.68 0.05 -4.48
C GLN A 9 9.81 1.44 -3.84
N ASN A 10 10.18 2.46 -4.63
CA ASN A 10 10.26 3.85 -4.18
C ASN A 10 8.89 4.52 -3.95
N LEU A 11 7.83 3.98 -4.53
CA LEU A 11 6.46 4.53 -4.50
C LEU A 11 5.47 3.58 -3.82
N ILE A 12 5.71 2.28 -3.90
CA ILE A 12 4.93 1.26 -3.21
C ILE A 12 5.81 0.08 -2.84
N SER A 13 5.79 -0.34 -1.58
CA SER A 13 6.56 -1.48 -1.11
C SER A 13 5.81 -2.28 -0.07
N TRP A 14 6.29 -3.50 0.20
CA TRP A 14 5.90 -4.25 1.38
C TRP A 14 6.48 -3.59 2.64
N SER A 15 5.78 -3.76 3.76
CA SER A 15 6.37 -3.59 5.08
C SER A 15 7.50 -4.60 5.31
N ALA A 16 8.38 -4.32 6.28
CA ALA A 16 9.47 -5.22 6.65
C ALA A 16 8.95 -6.62 7.03
N ASP A 17 7.83 -6.69 7.76
CA ASP A 17 7.17 -7.93 8.17
C ASP A 17 6.33 -8.59 7.07
N GLY A 18 6.11 -7.91 5.93
CA GLY A 18 5.33 -8.41 4.79
C GLY A 18 3.83 -8.55 5.04
N LYS A 19 3.28 -7.95 6.10
CA LYS A 19 1.85 -8.02 6.48
C LYS A 19 1.03 -6.81 6.03
N SER A 20 1.69 -5.82 5.45
CA SER A 20 1.08 -4.58 4.96
C SER A 20 1.87 -4.06 3.77
N PHE A 21 1.29 -3.09 3.06
CA PHE A 21 2.01 -2.33 2.05
C PHE A 21 2.02 -0.85 2.41
N LEU A 22 3.06 -0.16 1.95
CA LEU A 22 3.28 1.26 2.14
C LEU A 22 3.16 1.96 0.79
N VAL A 23 2.50 3.11 0.78
CA VAL A 23 2.48 4.04 -0.36
C VAL A 23 3.26 5.28 0.03
N TYR A 24 4.30 5.57 -0.75
CA TYR A 24 5.10 6.78 -0.65
C TYR A 24 4.62 7.78 -1.71
N SER A 25 4.75 9.08 -1.42
CA SER A 25 4.41 10.17 -2.34
C SER A 25 3.09 9.93 -3.11
N PRO A 26 1.91 10.01 -2.44
CA PRO A 26 0.63 9.63 -3.03
C PRO A 26 0.33 10.22 -4.41
N GLU A 27 0.74 11.46 -4.65
CA GLU A 27 0.61 12.13 -5.95
C GLU A 27 1.45 11.47 -7.05
N GLU A 28 2.71 11.15 -6.75
CA GLU A 28 3.60 10.49 -7.71
C GLU A 28 3.19 9.03 -7.94
N PHE A 29 2.80 8.31 -6.89
CA PHE A 29 2.20 6.99 -6.99
C PHE A 29 0.96 7.00 -7.90
N ALA A 30 0.08 7.97 -7.70
CA ALA A 30 -1.12 8.15 -8.51
C ALA A 30 -0.82 8.40 -9.99
N ARG A 31 0.17 9.24 -10.29
CA ARG A 31 0.56 9.58 -11.67
C ARG A 31 1.29 8.45 -12.39
N THR A 32 2.15 7.72 -11.69
CA THR A 32 3.10 6.78 -12.32
C THR A 32 2.65 5.33 -12.20
N VAL A 33 2.13 4.92 -11.04
CA VAL A 33 1.81 3.51 -10.75
C VAL A 33 0.38 3.19 -11.16
N LEU A 34 -0.60 4.01 -10.77
CA LEU A 34 -2.00 3.67 -11.01
C LEU A 34 -2.34 3.44 -12.50
N PRO A 35 -1.85 4.22 -13.48
CA PRO A 35 -2.14 3.97 -14.90
C PRO A 35 -1.60 2.63 -15.42
N GLN A 36 -0.61 2.02 -14.75
CA GLN A 36 -0.06 0.72 -15.15
C GLN A 36 -0.93 -0.46 -14.69
N PHE A 37 -1.73 -0.27 -13.63
CA PHE A 37 -2.57 -1.33 -13.03
C PHE A 37 -4.07 -1.05 -13.11
N PHE A 38 -4.47 0.21 -13.35
CA PHE A 38 -5.84 0.69 -13.37
C PHE A 38 -6.04 1.64 -14.56
N LYS A 39 -7.30 1.84 -14.97
CA LYS A 39 -7.67 2.74 -16.09
C LYS A 39 -7.77 4.22 -15.67
N HIS A 40 -7.17 4.60 -14.55
CA HIS A 40 -7.20 5.96 -14.01
C HIS A 40 -5.97 6.22 -13.14
N SER A 41 -5.62 7.50 -12.96
CA SER A 41 -4.56 7.96 -12.04
C SER A 41 -5.11 8.52 -10.73
N ASN A 42 -6.39 8.33 -10.40
CA ASN A 42 -7.00 8.95 -9.23
C ASN A 42 -6.70 8.16 -7.93
N PHE A 43 -5.96 8.79 -7.00
CA PHE A 43 -5.66 8.20 -5.69
C PHE A 43 -6.90 7.96 -4.82
N ALA A 44 -7.89 8.85 -4.86
CA ALA A 44 -9.13 8.66 -4.10
C ALA A 44 -9.92 7.43 -4.58
N SER A 45 -9.89 7.15 -5.89
CA SER A 45 -10.46 5.91 -6.44
C SER A 45 -9.73 4.67 -5.93
N PHE A 46 -8.39 4.73 -5.83
CA PHE A 46 -7.60 3.67 -5.21
C PHE A 46 -7.97 3.46 -3.73
N LEU A 47 -8.06 4.52 -2.93
CA LEU A 47 -8.52 4.45 -1.54
C LEU A 47 -9.93 3.86 -1.42
N ARG A 48 -10.84 4.22 -2.34
CA ARG A 48 -12.19 3.64 -2.36
C ARG A 48 -12.17 2.14 -2.59
N GLN A 49 -11.30 1.65 -3.47
CA GLN A 49 -11.10 0.21 -3.67
C GLN A 49 -10.59 -0.45 -2.37
N LEU A 50 -9.61 0.16 -1.70
CA LEU A 50 -9.14 -0.34 -0.40
C LEU A 50 -10.28 -0.43 0.63
N ASN A 51 -11.16 0.57 0.68
CA ASN A 51 -12.32 0.55 1.57
C ASN A 51 -13.30 -0.59 1.24
N PHE A 52 -13.60 -0.80 -0.04
CA PHE A 52 -14.47 -1.91 -0.47
C PHE A 52 -13.93 -3.30 -0.09
N TYR A 53 -12.61 -3.45 -0.03
CA TYR A 53 -11.95 -4.69 0.37
C TYR A 53 -11.52 -4.71 1.85
N SER A 54 -12.05 -3.80 2.67
CA SER A 54 -11.82 -3.75 4.12
C SER A 54 -10.36 -3.66 4.53
N TRP A 55 -9.57 -2.88 3.80
CA TRP A 55 -8.22 -2.53 4.25
C TRP A 55 -8.29 -1.50 5.38
N SER A 56 -7.38 -1.63 6.34
CA SER A 56 -7.23 -0.68 7.44
C SER A 56 -5.97 0.15 7.23
N LYS A 57 -6.09 1.48 7.41
CA LYS A 57 -4.92 2.36 7.48
C LYS A 57 -4.26 2.18 8.85
N VAL A 58 -2.98 1.82 8.87
CA VAL A 58 -2.26 1.47 10.11
C VAL A 58 -1.89 2.74 10.91
N ASN A 59 -1.69 3.87 10.24
CA ASN A 59 -1.25 5.14 10.86
C ASN A 59 -2.37 5.99 11.48
N ASP A 60 -3.59 5.47 11.65
CA ASP A 60 -4.72 6.27 12.15
C ASP A 60 -4.89 6.22 13.68
N VAL A 61 -4.20 5.29 14.38
CA VAL A 61 -4.57 4.98 15.77
C VAL A 61 -3.97 5.95 16.80
N LEU A 62 -2.94 6.75 16.49
CA LEU A 62 -2.27 7.60 17.50
C LEU A 62 -1.65 8.90 16.96
N GLY A 63 -2.23 9.58 15.95
CA GLY A 63 -1.74 10.91 15.51
C GLY A 63 -0.23 10.99 15.18
N SER A 64 0.41 9.84 14.99
CA SER A 64 1.85 9.74 14.87
C SER A 64 2.20 9.98 13.41
N ASN A 65 2.59 11.21 13.10
CA ASN A 65 3.41 11.52 11.92
C ASN A 65 4.80 10.87 12.00
N GLN A 66 4.92 9.66 12.55
CA GLN A 66 6.21 9.01 12.67
C GLN A 66 6.64 8.60 11.26
N PRO A 67 7.78 9.13 10.78
CA PRO A 67 8.27 8.72 9.48
C PRO A 67 8.63 7.23 9.53
N THR A 68 8.15 6.49 8.54
CA THR A 68 8.62 5.14 8.27
C THR A 68 10.04 5.20 7.74
N LEU A 69 10.91 4.27 8.10
CA LEU A 69 12.26 4.23 7.55
C LEU A 69 12.24 3.47 6.23
N LYS A 70 12.83 4.05 5.18
CA LYS A 70 13.20 3.29 3.98
C LYS A 70 14.31 2.28 4.30
N PRO A 71 14.57 1.30 3.41
CA PRO A 71 15.66 0.34 3.60
C PRO A 71 17.05 0.97 3.79
N ASP A 72 17.26 2.20 3.29
CA ASP A 72 18.48 2.98 3.45
C ASP A 72 18.54 3.79 4.76
N GLY A 73 17.54 3.64 5.65
CA GLY A 73 17.44 4.36 6.91
C GLY A 73 16.89 5.79 6.79
N THR A 74 16.47 6.24 5.61
CA THR A 74 15.88 7.57 5.46
C THR A 74 14.45 7.62 6.02
N PRO A 75 14.13 8.59 6.89
CA PRO A 75 12.76 8.80 7.34
C PRO A 75 11.91 9.31 6.18
N VAL A 76 10.85 8.59 5.86
CA VAL A 76 9.88 8.93 4.83
C VAL A 76 8.47 8.84 5.38
N GLN A 77 7.64 9.82 5.04
CA GLN A 77 6.23 9.74 5.32
C GLN A 77 5.57 8.77 4.33
N ALA A 78 4.85 7.79 4.86
CA ALA A 78 4.18 6.78 4.05
C ALA A 78 2.78 6.49 4.58
N TRP A 79 1.93 6.04 3.69
CA TRP A 79 0.60 5.55 4.02
C TRP A 79 0.64 4.03 4.07
N GLU A 80 0.53 3.47 5.26
CA GLU A 80 0.51 2.02 5.45
C GLU A 80 -0.92 1.48 5.48
N PHE A 81 -1.17 0.44 4.68
CA PHE A 81 -2.44 -0.26 4.60
C PHE A 81 -2.25 -1.75 4.88
N ARG A 82 -3.13 -2.28 5.73
CA ARG A 82 -3.12 -3.68 6.17
C ARG A 82 -4.43 -4.37 5.86
N ASN A 83 -4.32 -5.65 5.48
CA ASN A 83 -5.43 -6.58 5.44
C ASN A 83 -4.92 -7.94 5.96
N PRO A 84 -5.59 -8.59 6.94
CA PRO A 84 -5.13 -9.87 7.50
C PRO A 84 -4.92 -10.97 6.45
N ASN A 85 -5.66 -10.90 5.34
CA ASN A 85 -5.63 -11.84 4.24
C ASN A 85 -4.73 -11.39 3.07
N PHE A 86 -3.93 -10.33 3.25
CA PHE A 86 -2.93 -9.88 2.28
C PHE A 86 -1.54 -9.93 2.91
N GLN A 87 -0.77 -10.95 2.55
CA GLN A 87 0.58 -11.16 3.09
C GLN A 87 1.55 -11.57 1.99
N ARG A 88 2.79 -11.09 2.08
CA ARG A 88 3.85 -11.41 1.12
C ARG A 88 4.09 -12.93 1.08
N GLY A 89 4.09 -13.50 -0.12
CA GLY A 89 4.28 -14.94 -0.31
C GLY A 89 3.07 -15.82 0.03
N ARG A 90 1.91 -15.25 0.35
CA ARG A 90 0.67 -15.98 0.67
C ARG A 90 -0.49 -15.64 -0.27
N PRO A 91 -0.37 -15.96 -1.56
CA PRO A 91 -1.43 -15.69 -2.54
C PRO A 91 -2.71 -16.47 -2.26
N ASP A 92 -2.63 -17.59 -1.52
CA ASP A 92 -3.76 -18.41 -1.09
C ASP A 92 -4.77 -17.62 -0.23
N LEU A 93 -4.29 -16.64 0.55
CA LEU A 93 -5.15 -15.81 1.39
C LEU A 93 -6.00 -14.81 0.59
N LEU A 94 -5.59 -14.47 -0.64
CA LEU A 94 -6.30 -13.49 -1.47
C LEU A 94 -7.75 -13.90 -1.76
N ALA A 95 -8.05 -15.20 -1.81
CA ALA A 95 -9.40 -15.71 -2.01
C ALA A 95 -10.37 -15.26 -0.89
N ARG A 96 -9.86 -14.93 0.30
CA ARG A 96 -10.61 -14.46 1.46
C ARG A 96 -10.86 -12.96 1.47
N ILE A 97 -10.19 -12.19 0.59
CA ILE A 97 -10.45 -10.76 0.42
C ILE A 97 -11.70 -10.62 -0.46
N LYS A 98 -12.84 -10.35 0.16
CA LYS A 98 -14.11 -10.14 -0.53
C LYS A 98 -14.51 -8.68 -0.51
N ARG A 99 -15.16 -8.26 -1.59
CA ARG A 99 -15.80 -6.96 -1.68
C ARG A 99 -17.01 -6.94 -0.73
N LYS A 100 -17.10 -5.90 0.10
CA LYS A 100 -18.32 -5.59 0.87
C LYS A 100 -19.44 -5.08 -0.03
#